data_AF-A0A8T4DMY9-F1
#
_entry.id   AF-A0A8T4DMY9-F1
#
_cell.length_a   1.000
_cell.length_b   1.000
_cell.length_c   1.000
_cell.angle_alpha   90.00
_cell.angle_beta   90.00
_cell.angle_gamma   90.00
#
_symmetry.space_group_name_H-M   'P 1'
#
loop_
_entity.id
_entity.type
_entity.pdbx_description
1 polymer ?
#
loop_
_entity_poly.entity_id
_entity_poly.type
_entity_poly.pdbx_seq_one_letter_code
_entity_poly.pdbx_strand_id
1 'polypeptide(L)'
;MACETYSHRILDILRDTYENSPPGYAGKIEIEHRLKIPANEFEPYLEELTKNGFVKKMEGPAPTFIVKFTPKGYEAYMNRQL
;
A
#
# COMPACT_ATOMS: atom_id res chain seq x y z
N MET A 1 14.11 3.71 17.93
CA MET A 1 12.70 3.93 18.31
C MET A 1 11.91 4.05 17.04
N ALA A 2 11.14 3.00 16.72
CA ALA A 2 10.48 2.82 15.43
C ALA A 2 9.29 3.77 15.32
N CYS A 3 9.43 4.80 14.50
CA CYS A 3 8.28 5.40 13.86
C CYS A 3 7.84 4.36 12.82
N GLU A 4 6.95 3.44 13.19
CA GLU A 4 6.28 2.59 12.19
C GLU A 4 5.51 3.53 11.28
N THR A 5 6.09 3.83 10.12
CA THR A 5 5.52 4.79 9.17
C THR A 5 4.25 4.20 8.57
N TYR A 6 3.29 5.05 8.21
CA TYR A 6 2.08 4.60 7.50
C TYR A 6 2.41 3.80 6.24
N SER A 7 3.60 4.00 5.67
CA SER A 7 4.18 3.17 4.61
C SER A 7 4.18 1.67 4.94
N HIS A 8 4.71 1.25 6.10
CA HIS A 8 4.72 -0.17 6.49
C HIS A 8 3.30 -0.72 6.65
N ARG A 9 2.41 0.06 7.30
CA ARG A 9 1.02 -0.35 7.48
C ARG A 9 0.26 -0.51 6.16
N ILE A 10 0.54 0.34 5.16
CA ILE A 10 -0.02 0.19 3.80
C ILE A 10 0.47 -1.12 3.16
N LEU A 11 1.75 -1.45 3.32
CA LEU A 11 2.32 -2.68 2.78
C LEU A 11 1.75 -3.93 3.48
N ASP A 12 1.51 -3.88 4.80
CA ASP A 12 0.82 -4.94 5.54
C ASP A 12 -0.59 -5.18 4.99
N ILE A 13 -1.36 -4.11 4.73
CA ILE A 13 -2.71 -4.21 4.15
C ILE A 13 -2.66 -4.93 2.79
N LEU A 14 -1.69 -4.57 1.94
CA LEU A 14 -1.51 -5.19 0.63
C LEU A 14 -1.03 -6.65 0.73
N ARG A 15 -0.29 -7.01 1.78
CA ARG A 15 0.18 -8.38 2.02
C ARG A 15 -0.97 -9.28 2.45
N ASP A 16 -1.82 -8.78 3.35
CA ASP A 16 -3.05 -9.43 3.79
C ASP A 16 -3.97 -9.77 2.60
N THR A 17 -4.06 -8.87 1.61
CA THR A 17 -4.83 -9.14 0.39
C THR A 17 -4.09 -10.05 -0.61
N TYR A 18 -2.75 -10.06 -0.59
CA TYR A 18 -1.94 -10.99 -1.39
C TYR A 18 -2.17 -12.45 -1.01
N GLU A 19 -2.28 -12.75 0.29
CA GLU A 19 -2.54 -14.12 0.79
C GLU A 19 -3.87 -14.69 0.28
N ASN A 20 -4.82 -13.82 -0.09
CA ASN A 20 -6.14 -14.20 -0.61
C ASN A 20 -6.24 -14.14 -2.14
N SER A 21 -5.46 -13.28 -2.81
CA SER A 21 -5.40 -13.17 -4.28
C SER A 21 -4.14 -12.43 -4.74
N PRO A 22 -3.09 -13.14 -5.19
CA PRO A 22 -1.94 -12.52 -5.86
C PRO A 22 -2.43 -11.75 -7.09
N PRO A 23 -2.04 -10.48 -7.29
CA PRO A 23 -0.81 -9.83 -6.80
C PRO A 23 -0.95 -8.92 -5.56
N GLY A 24 -1.97 -9.08 -4.71
CA GLY A 24 -2.15 -8.23 -3.53
C GLY A 24 -2.56 -6.80 -3.91
N TYR A 25 -3.86 -6.55 -3.84
CA TYR A 25 -4.46 -5.26 -4.18
C TYR A 25 -5.29 -4.74 -3.02
N ALA A 26 -5.31 -3.43 -2.82
CA ALA A 26 -6.18 -2.79 -1.86
C ALA A 26 -6.76 -1.51 -2.46
N GLY A 27 -8.06 -1.32 -2.28
CA GLY A 27 -8.75 -0.10 -2.71
C GLY A 27 -8.55 1.03 -1.70
N LYS A 28 -8.70 2.28 -2.14
CA LYS A 28 -8.69 3.47 -1.26
C LYS A 28 -9.53 3.30 0.01
N ILE A 29 -10.78 2.84 -0.13
CA ILE A 29 -11.73 2.68 0.97
C ILE A 29 -11.24 1.62 1.97
N GLU A 30 -10.66 0.52 1.48
CA GLU A 30 -10.13 -0.54 2.33
C GLU A 30 -8.91 -0.06 3.13
N ILE A 31 -8.01 0.68 2.48
CA ILE A 31 -6.83 1.27 3.12
C ILE A 31 -7.26 2.27 4.19
N GLU A 32 -8.21 3.16 3.87
CA GLU A 32 -8.77 4.15 4.81
C GLU A 32 -9.37 3.46 6.04
N HIS A 33 -10.19 2.42 5.83
CA HIS A 33 -10.84 1.68 6.91
C HIS A 33 -9.85 0.93 7.80
N ARG A 34 -8.82 0.31 7.22
CA ARG A 34 -7.79 -0.43 7.99
C ARG A 34 -6.80 0.50 8.70
N LEU A 35 -6.45 1.64 8.10
CA LEU A 35 -5.56 2.61 8.73
C LEU A 35 -6.26 3.49 9.78
N LYS A 36 -7.60 3.63 9.69
CA LYS A 36 -8.44 4.51 10.51
C LYS A 36 -8.04 5.98 10.41
N ILE A 37 -7.55 6.39 9.24
CA ILE A 37 -7.18 7.77 8.91
C ILE A 37 -7.69 8.09 7.50
N PRO A 38 -8.05 9.35 7.21
CA PRO A 38 -8.54 9.75 5.91
C PRO A 38 -7.46 9.66 4.81
N ALA A 39 -7.89 9.51 3.56
CA ALA A 39 -6.99 9.37 2.41
C ALA A 39 -5.92 10.44 2.27
N ASN A 40 -6.25 11.70 2.56
CA ASN A 40 -5.30 12.80 2.53
C ASN A 40 -4.09 12.61 3.47
N GLU A 41 -4.23 11.83 4.55
CA GLU A 41 -3.13 11.55 5.48
C GLU A 41 -2.22 10.42 5.02
N PHE A 42 -2.76 9.38 4.36
CA PHE A 42 -1.94 8.25 3.89
C PHE A 42 -1.46 8.39 2.44
N GLU A 43 -2.07 9.24 1.63
CA GLU A 43 -1.71 9.45 0.24
C GLU A 43 -0.24 9.87 0.02
N PRO A 44 0.36 10.77 0.83
CA PRO A 44 1.78 11.13 0.68
C PRO A 44 2.72 9.93 0.81
N TYR A 45 2.42 9.02 1.74
CA TYR A 45 3.18 7.78 1.95
C TYR A 45 2.98 6.80 0.79
N LEU A 46 1.75 6.71 0.29
CA LEU A 46 1.44 5.91 -0.88
C LEU A 46 2.18 6.42 -2.13
N GLU A 47 2.26 7.73 -2.32
CA GLU A 47 3.02 8.35 -3.41
C GLU A 47 4.52 8.08 -3.28
N GLU A 48 5.09 8.12 -2.07
CA GLU A 48 6.49 7.77 -1.82
C GLU A 48 6.77 6.29 -2.15
N LEU A 49 5.92 5.37 -1.68
CA LEU A 49 6.02 3.95 -2.02
C LEU A 49 5.91 3.71 -3.54
N THR A 50 5.07 4.49 -4.21
CA THR A 50 4.90 4.42 -5.67
C THR A 50 6.15 4.93 -6.39
N LYS A 51 6.71 6.08 -5.95
CA LYS A 51 7.94 6.65 -6.51
C LYS A 51 9.14 5.72 -6.34
N ASN A 52 9.25 5.03 -5.21
CA ASN A 52 10.31 4.05 -4.95
C ASN A 52 10.11 2.71 -5.72
N GLY A 53 8.95 2.55 -6.36
CA GLY A 53 8.60 1.38 -7.15
C GLY A 53 8.20 0.17 -6.33
N PHE A 54 7.79 0.35 -5.07
CA PHE A 54 7.32 -0.73 -4.21
C PHE A 54 5.85 -1.08 -4.47
N VAL A 55 5.05 -0.07 -4.81
CA VAL A 55 3.63 -0.25 -5.15
C VAL A 55 3.30 0.48 -6.45
N LYS A 56 2.17 0.12 -7.05
CA LYS A 56 1.62 0.82 -8.21
C LYS A 56 0.20 1.25 -7.91
N LYS A 57 -0.04 2.56 -7.90
CA LYS A 57 -1.38 3.15 -7.88
C LYS A 57 -2.00 3.04 -9.28
N MET A 58 -3.22 2.52 -9.35
CA MET A 58 -4.05 2.45 -10.55
C MET A 58 -5.31 3.28 -10.28
N GLU A 59 -5.49 4.35 -11.03
CA GLU A 59 -6.64 5.23 -10.88
C GLU A 59 -7.89 4.54 -11.45
N GLY A 60 -8.96 4.55 -10.67
CA GLY A 60 -10.29 4.15 -11.10
C GLY A 60 -11.15 5.39 -11.42
N PRO A 61 -12.45 5.21 -11.66
CA PRO A 61 -13.37 6.35 -11.71
C PRO A 61 -13.30 7.11 -10.38
N ALA A 62 -12.99 8.40 -10.43
CA ALA A 62 -12.83 9.23 -9.23
C ALA A 62 -14.09 9.13 -8.35
N PRO A 63 -13.95 9.03 -7.01
CA PRO A 63 -12.73 9.20 -6.20
C PRO A 63 -12.03 7.87 -5.83
N THR A 64 -12.10 6.85 -6.68
CA THR A 64 -11.56 5.52 -6.38
C THR A 64 -10.19 5.29 -7.01
N PHE A 65 -9.31 4.60 -6.28
CA PHE A 65 -8.06 4.06 -6.80
C PHE A 65 -7.78 2.71 -6.15
N ILE A 66 -6.97 1.91 -6.83
CA ILE A 66 -6.47 0.63 -6.35
C ILE A 66 -4.96 0.71 -6.27
N VAL A 67 -4.39 0.20 -5.18
CA VAL A 67 -2.96 0.04 -4.99
C VAL A 67 -2.63 -1.43 -5.14
N LYS A 68 -1.57 -1.75 -5.86
CA LYS A 68 -1.05 -3.12 -5.96
C LYS A 68 0.43 -3.18 -5.62
N PHE A 69 0.87 -4.33 -5.11
CA PHE A 69 2.30 -4.61 -5.02
C PHE A 69 2.95 -4.66 -6.41
N THR A 70 4.17 -4.15 -6.49
CA THR A 70 5.08 -4.53 -7.58
C THR A 70 5.86 -5.77 -7.15
N PRO A 71 6.39 -6.58 -8.10
CA PRO A 71 7.27 -7.69 -7.76
C PRO A 71 8.45 -7.25 -6.86
N LYS A 72 9.09 -6.13 -7.21
CA LYS A 72 10.17 -5.51 -6.44
C LYS A 72 9.73 -5.17 -5.00
N GLY A 73 8.56 -4.56 -4.83
CA GLY A 73 8.07 -4.18 -3.49
C GLY A 73 7.68 -5.35 -2.64
N TYR A 74 7.10 -6.38 -3.24
CA TYR A 74 6.79 -7.61 -2.53
C TYR A 74 8.07 -8.31 -2.05
N GLU A 75 9.07 -8.45 -2.93
CA GLU A 75 10.37 -9.03 -2.56
C GLU A 75 11.09 -8.20 -1.49
N ALA A 76 11.11 -6.87 -1.62
CA ALA A 76 11.73 -5.99 -0.62
C ALA A 76 11.03 -6.08 0.75
N TYR A 77 9.69 -6.17 0.75
CA TYR A 77 8.89 -6.33 1.96
C TYR A 77 9.14 -7.68 2.64
N MET A 78 9.12 -8.78 1.86
CA MET A 78 9.37 -10.13 2.37
C MET A 78 10.78 -10.30 2.95
N ASN A 79 11.77 -9.65 2.34
CA ASN A 79 13.15 -9.68 2.81
C ASN A 79 13.45 -8.66 3.93
N ARG A 80 12.43 -7.94 4.44
CA ARG A 80 12.56 -6.90 5.48
C ARG A 80 13.62 -5.84 5.15
N GLN A 81 13.75 -5.47 3.87
CA GLN A 81 14.69 -4.44 3.41
C GLN A 81 14.07 -3.02 3.40
N LEU A 82 12.95 -2.83 4.11
CA LEU A 82 12.14 -1.61 4.17
C LEU A 82 12.05 -1.07 5.59
#